data_AF-A0A8H4FFQ8-F1
#
_entry.id   AF-A0A8H4FFQ8-F1
#
_cell.length_a   1.000
_cell.length_b   1.000
_cell.length_c   1.000
_cell.angle_alpha   90.00
_cell.angle_beta   90.00
_cell.angle_gamma   90.00
#
_symmetry.space_group_name_H-M   'P 1'
#
loop_
_entity.id
_entity.type
_entity.pdbx_description
1 polymer ?
#
loop_
_entity_poly.entity_id
_entity_poly.type
_entity_poly.pdbx_seq_one_letter_code
_entity_poly.pdbx_strand_id
1 'polypeptide(L)'
;MLPKSAVQYTTAGRQVPLFYRVFFLAIEPISALVGAFFAHFRQDEYLTLTHAISKPDVIPQGTTIVLSQLANLYLLFALNEALVLRSTNDIRVWKTVLFVLLVADLGHLYTVRSLGPEVYYNFTKWNAIDWGNVPFVYLGASMRTAFLANVGLSVIKFTMANIPEKFTGFQVNSAETWQDFKKQQFDPKPFGDYDVDIKIECCGVCASDVHTVKGDWGAQPYPLAVGHEIVGKALRVGPKVTKIKAGERVGVGAQSYACLDCRQCKNDNETYCKEQLDTYGSTFPDSGAISQGGYSSHVRTHEHWVFPIPEALPSTLAAPMLCAGLTAYSPLIRNGCGPGKKVGIVGIGGIGHFGVMFAKALGAEVWAISRSRSKEADSLKMGADGYLASGEKGWNEPHKMTFDLILNTANSFEGFDLSAYLSLLDVHGKWVSVGLPGGGGITVRNQDFLPNGCFIGSSHLGSRRETLEMLQLAADKGIKTWVQEVPISADGLRKAMNGIEDSSVRYRYCLTNYEEAFGQ
;
A
#
# COMPACT_ATOMS: atom_id res chain seq x y z
N MET A 1 -28.18 -32.95 -21.13
CA MET A 1 -27.02 -32.11 -20.81
C MET A 1 -27.32 -31.37 -19.51
N LEU A 2 -26.79 -31.85 -18.38
CA LEU A 2 -26.95 -31.22 -17.07
C LEU A 2 -25.79 -30.24 -16.84
N PRO A 3 -26.01 -29.10 -16.16
CA PRO A 3 -24.97 -28.13 -15.90
C PRO A 3 -23.98 -28.68 -14.87
N LYS A 4 -22.69 -28.67 -15.20
CA LYS A 4 -21.63 -28.84 -14.20
C LYS A 4 -21.62 -27.59 -13.34
N SER A 5 -22.23 -27.68 -12.16
CA SER A 5 -21.99 -26.76 -11.06
C SER A 5 -20.50 -26.72 -10.78
N ALA A 6 -19.85 -25.63 -11.17
CA ALA A 6 -18.50 -25.33 -10.75
C ALA A 6 -18.54 -25.12 -9.24
N VAL A 7 -18.02 -26.11 -8.51
CA VAL A 7 -17.75 -26.01 -7.07
C VAL A 7 -16.83 -24.80 -6.87
N GLN A 8 -17.37 -23.73 -6.31
CA GLN A 8 -16.60 -22.57 -5.86
C GLN A 8 -15.63 -23.02 -4.77
N TYR A 9 -14.35 -23.09 -5.10
CA TYR A 9 -13.30 -23.23 -4.10
C TYR A 9 -13.15 -21.89 -3.37
N THR A 10 -13.83 -21.78 -2.22
CA THR A 10 -13.65 -20.67 -1.28
C THR A 10 -12.34 -20.86 -0.52
N THR A 11 -11.33 -20.04 -0.80
CA THR A 11 -10.16 -19.92 0.08
C THR A 11 -10.54 -19.03 1.26
N ALA A 12 -11.22 -19.61 2.24
CA ALA A 12 -11.53 -18.94 3.50
C ALA A 12 -10.24 -18.70 4.31
N GLY A 13 -9.79 -17.44 4.38
CA GLY A 13 -8.84 -17.01 5.39
C GLY A 13 -9.50 -17.08 6.76
N ARG A 14 -9.12 -18.06 7.58
CA ARG A 14 -9.61 -18.20 8.96
C ARG A 14 -8.64 -17.46 9.88
N GLN A 15 -9.14 -16.49 10.66
CA GLN A 15 -8.33 -15.80 11.66
C GLN A 15 -8.27 -16.66 12.93
N VAL A 16 -7.11 -16.74 13.57
CA VAL A 16 -6.97 -17.45 14.85
C VAL A 16 -7.61 -16.64 15.97
N PRO A 17 -8.62 -17.18 16.69
CA PRO A 17 -9.24 -16.54 17.83
C PRO A 17 -8.26 -16.08 18.91
N LEU A 18 -8.60 -14.99 19.59
CA LEU A 18 -7.76 -14.41 20.65
C LEU A 18 -7.38 -15.42 21.73
N PHE A 19 -8.31 -16.28 22.16
CA PHE A 19 -8.05 -17.24 23.22
C PHE A 19 -6.98 -18.28 22.83
N TYR A 20 -6.96 -18.75 21.57
CA TYR A 20 -5.89 -19.62 21.07
C TYR A 20 -4.56 -18.87 20.99
N ARG A 21 -4.57 -17.60 20.57
CA ARG A 21 -3.35 -16.78 20.51
C ARG A 21 -2.76 -16.54 21.89
N VAL A 22 -3.59 -16.19 22.88
CA VAL A 22 -3.15 -15.97 24.26
C VAL A 22 -2.56 -17.26 24.84
N PHE A 23 -3.22 -18.40 24.61
CA PHE A 23 -2.74 -19.68 25.11
C PHE A 23 -1.40 -20.08 24.46
N PHE A 24 -1.38 -20.28 23.14
CA PHE A 24 -0.21 -20.83 22.42
C PHE A 24 0.96 -19.84 22.30
N LEU A 25 0.72 -18.53 22.31
CA LEU A 25 1.81 -17.55 22.12
C LEU A 25 2.37 -17.01 23.44
N ALA A 26 1.64 -17.14 24.55
CA ALA A 26 2.07 -16.57 25.83
C ALA A 26 2.01 -17.58 26.97
N ILE A 27 0.83 -18.10 27.31
CA ILE A 27 0.65 -18.95 28.51
C ILE A 27 1.55 -20.19 28.43
N GLU A 28 1.51 -20.89 27.30
CA GLU A 28 2.24 -22.14 27.14
C GLU A 28 3.76 -21.96 27.02
N PRO A 29 4.28 -21.02 26.20
CA PRO A 29 5.72 -20.72 26.21
C PRO A 29 6.25 -20.35 27.59
N ILE A 30 5.49 -19.58 28.39
CA ILE A 30 5.87 -19.24 29.77
C ILE A 30 5.92 -20.51 30.64
N SER A 31 4.92 -21.38 30.56
CA SER A 31 4.89 -22.65 31.29
C SER A 31 6.10 -23.54 30.95
N ALA A 32 6.41 -23.69 29.65
CA ALA A 32 7.57 -24.45 29.19
C ALA A 32 8.89 -23.84 29.69
N LEU A 33 9.02 -22.52 29.73
CA LEU A 33 10.20 -21.84 30.29
C LEU A 33 10.35 -22.05 31.80
N VAL A 34 9.25 -22.11 32.55
CA VAL A 34 9.29 -22.49 33.97
C VAL A 34 9.82 -23.91 34.12
N GLY A 35 9.31 -24.87 33.33
CA GLY A 35 9.83 -26.24 33.31
C GLY A 35 11.32 -26.31 32.97
N ALA A 36 11.77 -25.54 31.96
CA ALA A 36 13.18 -25.44 31.58
C ALA A 36 14.05 -24.91 32.72
N PHE A 37 13.58 -23.87 33.41
CA PHE A 37 14.28 -23.29 34.54
C PHE A 37 14.52 -24.31 35.65
N PHE A 38 13.48 -25.04 36.07
CA PHE A 38 13.64 -26.02 37.14
C PHE A 38 14.51 -27.20 36.73
N ALA A 39 14.32 -27.72 35.51
CA ALA A 39 15.11 -28.84 35.00
C ALA A 39 16.60 -28.52 34.86
N HIS A 40 16.99 -27.25 34.64
CA HIS A 40 18.41 -26.88 34.56
C HIS A 40 18.98 -26.35 35.88
N PHE A 41 18.32 -25.36 36.48
CA PHE A 41 18.87 -24.60 37.61
C PHE A 41 18.44 -25.13 38.99
N ARG A 42 17.41 -25.99 39.04
CA ARG A 42 16.81 -26.51 40.29
C ARG A 42 16.61 -28.02 40.23
N GLN A 43 17.60 -28.76 39.73
CA GLN A 43 17.51 -30.20 39.47
C GLN A 43 17.11 -31.03 40.70
N ASP A 44 17.63 -30.68 41.88
CA ASP A 44 17.32 -31.37 43.13
C ASP A 44 15.82 -31.28 43.47
N GLU A 45 15.28 -30.09 43.37
CA GLU A 45 13.85 -29.81 43.60
C GLU A 45 12.99 -30.42 42.49
N TYR A 46 13.45 -30.34 41.23
CA TYR A 46 12.75 -30.94 40.10
C TYR A 46 12.58 -32.46 40.28
N LEU A 47 13.64 -33.17 40.67
CA LEU A 47 13.58 -34.61 40.94
C LEU A 47 12.75 -34.93 42.18
N THR A 48 12.84 -34.09 43.22
CA THR A 48 12.03 -34.24 44.45
C THR A 48 10.54 -34.11 44.14
N LEU A 49 10.15 -33.11 43.36
CA LEU A 49 8.76 -32.91 42.93
C LEU A 49 8.31 -34.01 41.97
N THR A 50 9.18 -34.49 41.08
CA THR A 50 8.86 -35.56 40.13
C THR A 50 8.56 -36.87 40.84
N HIS A 51 9.45 -37.32 41.72
CA HIS A 51 9.25 -38.52 42.54
C HIS A 51 10.27 -38.59 43.68
N ALA A 52 9.91 -38.03 44.85
CA ALA A 52 10.80 -37.93 46.00
C ALA A 52 11.41 -39.28 46.43
N ILE A 53 10.66 -40.39 46.32
CA ILE A 53 11.11 -41.71 46.78
C ILE A 53 12.30 -42.23 45.96
N SER A 54 12.36 -41.93 44.66
CA SER A 54 13.46 -42.40 43.78
C SER A 54 14.51 -41.33 43.50
N LYS A 55 14.45 -40.18 44.18
CA LYS A 55 15.43 -39.12 44.04
C LYS A 55 16.75 -39.53 44.72
N PRO A 56 17.91 -39.46 44.03
CA PRO A 56 19.19 -39.76 44.66
C PRO A 56 19.63 -38.62 45.60
N ASP A 57 20.40 -38.96 46.64
CA ASP A 57 20.98 -37.97 47.57
C ASP A 57 22.02 -37.07 46.87
N VAL A 58 22.77 -37.64 45.91
CA VAL A 58 23.69 -36.93 45.04
C VAL A 58 23.28 -37.21 43.61
N ILE A 59 22.95 -36.15 42.86
CA ILE A 59 22.50 -36.27 41.46
C ILE A 59 23.69 -36.75 40.61
N PRO A 60 23.61 -37.93 39.97
CA PRO A 60 24.69 -38.41 39.11
C PRO A 60 24.90 -37.48 37.92
N GLN A 61 26.15 -37.33 37.46
CA GLN A 61 26.48 -36.45 36.34
C GLN A 61 25.66 -36.74 35.08
N GLY A 62 25.39 -38.02 34.79
CA GLY A 62 24.52 -38.41 33.69
C GLY A 62 23.10 -37.85 33.82
N THR A 63 22.52 -37.89 35.02
CA THR A 63 21.20 -37.31 35.30
C THR A 63 21.21 -35.79 35.14
N THR A 64 22.25 -35.10 35.62
CA THR A 64 22.40 -33.65 35.44
C THR A 64 22.50 -33.25 33.97
N ILE A 65 23.22 -34.02 33.16
CA ILE A 65 23.29 -33.82 31.71
C ILE A 65 21.92 -34.00 31.07
N VAL A 66 21.22 -35.11 31.38
CA VAL A 66 19.88 -35.41 30.83
C VAL A 66 18.85 -34.34 31.21
N LEU A 67 18.84 -33.88 32.46
CA LEU A 67 17.93 -32.82 32.91
C LEU A 67 18.23 -31.47 32.22
N SER A 68 19.50 -31.17 31.97
CA SER A 68 19.89 -29.97 31.21
C SER A 68 19.52 -30.08 29.73
N GLN A 69 19.63 -31.27 29.13
CA GLN A 69 19.16 -31.53 27.76
C GLN A 69 17.64 -31.40 27.67
N LEU A 70 16.90 -31.88 28.67
CA LEU A 70 15.46 -31.71 28.78
C LEU A 70 15.08 -30.22 28.86
N ALA A 71 15.79 -29.45 29.69
CA ALA A 71 15.58 -28.00 29.78
C ALA A 71 15.81 -27.29 28.44
N ASN A 72 16.85 -27.70 27.70
CA ASN A 72 17.12 -27.15 26.37
C ASN A 72 15.99 -27.49 25.37
N LEU A 73 15.42 -28.69 25.45
CA LEU A 73 14.24 -29.05 24.64
C LEU A 73 13.01 -28.21 25.01
N TYR A 74 12.76 -27.95 26.30
CA TYR A 74 11.68 -27.06 26.72
C TYR A 74 11.87 -25.62 26.24
N LEU A 75 13.11 -25.10 26.28
CA LEU A 75 13.43 -23.80 25.71
C LEU A 75 13.19 -23.78 24.19
N LEU A 76 13.62 -24.82 23.48
CA LEU A 76 13.38 -24.95 22.04
C LEU A 76 11.88 -24.97 21.74
N PHE A 77 11.08 -25.72 22.50
CA PHE A 77 9.62 -25.76 22.32
C PHE A 77 8.99 -24.39 22.54
N ALA A 78 9.34 -23.71 23.64
CA ALA A 78 8.84 -22.38 23.94
C ALA A 78 9.15 -21.38 22.82
N LEU A 79 10.38 -21.42 22.28
CA LEU A 79 10.80 -20.53 21.19
C LEU A 79 10.19 -20.91 19.84
N ASN A 80 10.15 -22.20 19.50
CA ASN A 80 9.65 -22.66 18.20
C ASN A 80 8.17 -22.35 18.05
N GLU A 81 7.37 -22.64 19.08
CA GLU A 81 5.95 -22.30 19.12
C GLU A 81 5.75 -20.78 19.07
N ALA A 82 6.49 -20.04 19.89
CA ALA A 82 6.43 -18.60 19.95
C ALA A 82 6.80 -17.90 18.63
N LEU A 83 7.85 -18.36 17.94
CA LEU A 83 8.40 -17.70 16.76
C LEU A 83 7.65 -18.12 15.49
N VAL A 84 7.42 -19.42 15.29
CA VAL A 84 6.75 -19.93 14.08
C VAL A 84 5.30 -19.49 14.04
N LEU A 85 4.57 -19.56 15.16
CA LEU A 85 3.17 -19.14 15.18
C LEU A 85 2.99 -17.62 15.18
N ARG A 86 4.00 -16.83 15.59
CA ARG A 86 4.00 -15.36 15.42
C ARG A 86 4.35 -14.91 14.01
N SER A 87 5.15 -15.69 13.28
CA SER A 87 5.59 -15.32 11.93
C SER A 87 4.52 -15.53 10.86
N THR A 88 3.40 -16.19 11.17
CA THR A 88 2.34 -16.46 10.20
C THR A 88 0.95 -16.54 10.83
N ASN A 89 -0.06 -16.15 10.05
CA ASN A 89 -1.47 -16.37 10.37
C ASN A 89 -2.08 -17.50 9.51
N ASP A 90 -1.28 -18.24 8.73
CA ASP A 90 -1.79 -19.36 7.92
C ASP A 90 -2.21 -20.53 8.82
N ILE A 91 -3.52 -20.83 8.81
CA ILE A 91 -4.09 -21.93 9.60
C ILE A 91 -3.50 -23.28 9.24
N ARG A 92 -3.03 -23.51 8.00
CA ARG A 92 -2.36 -24.76 7.63
C ARG A 92 -1.05 -24.91 8.38
N VAL A 93 -0.28 -23.83 8.51
CA VAL A 93 0.96 -23.83 9.30
C VAL A 93 0.63 -24.06 10.76
N TRP A 94 -0.35 -23.33 11.31
CA TRP A 94 -0.81 -23.53 12.70
C TRP A 94 -1.25 -24.97 12.96
N LYS A 95 -2.08 -25.55 12.09
CA LYS A 95 -2.51 -26.95 12.23
C LYS A 95 -1.35 -27.93 12.18
N THR A 96 -0.39 -27.70 11.29
CA THR A 96 0.79 -28.58 11.16
C THR A 96 1.62 -28.56 12.44
N VAL A 97 1.92 -27.36 12.95
CA VAL A 97 2.69 -27.20 14.19
C VAL A 97 1.92 -27.76 15.39
N LEU A 98 0.64 -27.41 15.55
CA LEU A 98 -0.18 -27.86 16.68
C LEU A 98 -0.46 -29.37 16.64
N PHE A 99 -0.48 -30.00 15.47
CA PHE A 99 -0.56 -31.46 15.38
C PHE A 99 0.70 -32.13 15.94
N VAL A 100 1.88 -31.63 15.57
CA VAL A 100 3.15 -32.16 16.10
C VAL A 100 3.23 -31.97 17.62
N LEU A 101 2.79 -30.82 18.12
CA LEU A 101 2.76 -30.57 19.57
C LEU A 101 1.72 -31.43 20.30
N LEU A 102 0.56 -31.73 19.68
CA LEU A 102 -0.41 -32.66 20.26
C LEU A 102 0.18 -34.07 20.43
N VAL A 103 1.01 -34.52 19.48
CA VAL A 103 1.73 -35.80 19.63
C VAL A 103 2.69 -35.74 20.82
N ALA A 104 3.37 -34.60 21.01
CA ALA A 104 4.25 -34.39 22.17
C ALA A 104 3.46 -34.39 23.50
N ASP A 105 2.28 -33.77 23.56
CA ASP A 105 1.43 -33.77 24.76
C ASP A 105 1.02 -35.19 25.18
N LEU A 106 0.58 -36.01 24.21
CA LEU A 106 0.22 -37.40 24.46
C LEU A 106 1.43 -38.23 24.90
N GLY A 107 2.60 -37.97 24.30
CA GLY A 107 3.86 -38.56 24.71
C GLY A 107 4.21 -38.19 26.16
N HIS A 108 4.09 -36.92 26.53
CA HIS A 108 4.34 -36.45 27.89
C HIS A 108 3.42 -37.15 28.90
N LEU A 109 2.11 -37.14 28.66
CA LEU A 109 1.13 -37.82 29.53
C LEU A 109 1.41 -39.32 29.64
N TYR A 110 1.90 -39.97 28.59
CA TYR A 110 2.31 -41.37 28.65
C TYR A 110 3.54 -41.57 29.54
N THR A 111 4.53 -40.66 29.54
CA THR A 111 5.76 -40.84 30.33
C THR A 111 5.53 -40.81 31.84
N VAL A 112 4.54 -40.06 32.33
CA VAL A 112 4.21 -40.00 33.76
C VAL A 112 3.44 -41.22 34.27
N ARG A 113 3.06 -42.18 33.39
CA ARG A 113 2.35 -43.41 33.78
C ARG A 113 3.10 -44.26 34.81
N SER A 114 4.42 -44.10 34.88
CA SER A 114 5.31 -44.79 35.81
C SER A 114 5.03 -44.42 37.27
N LEU A 115 4.41 -43.27 37.53
CA LEU A 115 3.96 -42.83 38.86
C LEU A 115 2.69 -43.54 39.33
N GLY A 116 2.08 -44.38 38.49
CA GLY A 116 0.85 -45.11 38.76
C GLY A 116 -0.41 -44.39 38.26
N PRO A 117 -1.56 -45.09 38.21
CA PRO A 117 -2.78 -44.56 37.61
C PRO A 117 -3.37 -43.37 38.39
N GLU A 118 -3.08 -43.27 39.70
CA GLU A 118 -3.59 -42.18 40.54
C GLU A 118 -3.12 -40.79 40.09
N VAL A 119 -1.97 -40.68 39.41
CA VAL A 119 -1.42 -39.40 38.95
C VAL A 119 -2.37 -38.68 38.00
N TYR A 120 -3.26 -39.40 37.30
CA TYR A 120 -4.16 -38.80 36.31
C TYR A 120 -5.46 -38.24 36.88
N TYR A 121 -5.86 -38.62 38.09
CA TYR A 121 -7.18 -38.26 38.62
C TYR A 121 -7.20 -37.86 40.11
N ASN A 122 -6.20 -38.23 40.90
CA ASN A 122 -6.20 -37.97 42.34
C ASN A 122 -5.58 -36.61 42.67
N PHE A 123 -6.30 -35.54 42.32
CA PHE A 123 -5.83 -34.16 42.51
C PHE A 123 -5.56 -33.77 43.98
N THR A 124 -6.07 -34.53 44.95
CA THR A 124 -5.78 -34.30 46.38
C THR A 124 -4.34 -34.66 46.75
N LYS A 125 -3.66 -35.46 45.92
CA LYS A 125 -2.26 -35.85 46.11
C LYS A 125 -1.28 -35.08 45.21
N TRP A 126 -1.77 -34.22 44.32
CA TRP A 126 -0.94 -33.49 43.38
C TRP A 126 -0.07 -32.44 44.07
N ASN A 127 1.23 -32.48 43.78
CA ASN A 127 2.17 -31.43 44.11
C ASN A 127 2.29 -30.42 42.95
N ALA A 128 3.18 -29.42 43.09
CA ALA A 128 3.34 -28.37 42.09
C ALA A 128 3.68 -28.87 40.67
N ILE A 129 4.50 -29.92 40.53
CA ILE A 129 4.87 -30.46 39.21
C ILE A 129 3.72 -31.26 38.60
N ASP A 130 2.89 -31.92 39.40
CA ASP A 130 1.74 -32.68 38.91
C ASP A 130 0.74 -31.76 38.21
N TRP A 131 0.50 -30.56 38.76
CA TRP A 131 -0.32 -29.52 38.13
C TRP A 131 0.23 -29.07 36.77
N GLY A 132 1.55 -29.04 36.60
CA GLY A 132 2.20 -28.74 35.32
C GLY A 132 2.19 -29.91 34.33
N ASN A 133 2.40 -31.13 34.82
CA ASN A 133 2.58 -32.32 33.97
C ASN A 133 1.28 -32.99 33.55
N VAL A 134 0.18 -32.78 34.30
CA VAL A 134 -1.08 -33.48 34.06
C VAL A 134 -2.20 -32.54 33.60
N PRO A 135 -2.84 -31.71 34.45
CA PRO A 135 -3.98 -30.90 34.02
C PRO A 135 -3.59 -29.79 33.04
N PHE A 136 -2.39 -29.20 33.14
CA PHE A 136 -1.93 -28.22 32.15
C PHE A 136 -1.69 -28.85 30.77
N VAL A 137 -1.10 -30.06 30.73
CA VAL A 137 -0.91 -30.81 29.49
C VAL A 137 -2.25 -31.29 28.92
N TYR A 138 -3.21 -31.71 29.75
CA TYR A 138 -4.57 -31.97 29.31
C TYR A 138 -5.23 -30.75 28.68
N LEU A 139 -5.05 -29.56 29.27
CA LEU A 139 -5.55 -28.30 28.71
C LEU A 139 -4.89 -28.01 27.35
N GLY A 140 -3.57 -28.14 27.24
CA GLY A 140 -2.82 -27.99 25.98
C GLY A 140 -3.32 -28.95 24.88
N ALA A 141 -3.40 -30.24 25.20
CA ALA A 141 -3.90 -31.28 24.29
C ALA A 141 -5.36 -31.01 23.87
N SER A 142 -6.20 -30.57 24.79
CA SER A 142 -7.60 -30.23 24.51
C SER A 142 -7.72 -29.01 23.61
N MET A 143 -6.93 -27.96 23.86
CA MET A 143 -6.87 -26.75 23.04
C MET A 143 -6.39 -27.08 21.61
N ARG A 144 -5.37 -27.92 21.46
CA ARG A 144 -4.88 -28.38 20.16
C ARG A 144 -5.91 -29.22 19.43
N THR A 145 -6.54 -30.16 20.13
CA THR A 145 -7.60 -31.00 19.56
C THR A 145 -8.77 -30.14 19.06
N ALA A 146 -9.20 -29.18 19.87
CA ALA A 146 -10.24 -28.22 19.52
C ALA A 146 -9.83 -27.39 18.28
N PHE A 147 -8.60 -26.88 18.23
CA PHE A 147 -8.09 -26.12 17.09
C PHE A 147 -8.04 -26.96 15.81
N LEU A 148 -7.52 -28.18 15.89
CA LEU A 148 -7.41 -29.12 14.76
C LEU A 148 -8.79 -29.51 14.22
N ALA A 149 -9.77 -29.69 15.12
CA ALA A 149 -11.18 -29.91 14.84
C ALA A 149 -11.93 -28.65 14.36
N ASN A 150 -11.25 -27.49 14.29
CA ASN A 150 -11.82 -26.19 13.91
C ASN A 150 -12.82 -25.59 14.89
N VAL A 151 -12.82 -26.03 16.15
CA VAL A 151 -13.68 -25.48 17.20
C VAL A 151 -13.24 -24.04 17.50
N GLY A 152 -14.18 -23.10 17.49
CA GLY A 152 -13.90 -21.68 17.75
C GLY A 152 -13.16 -20.95 16.62
N LEU A 153 -12.61 -21.66 15.63
CA LEU A 153 -12.14 -21.05 14.38
C LEU A 153 -13.37 -20.57 13.61
N SER A 154 -13.78 -19.33 13.87
CA SER A 154 -14.77 -18.68 13.03
C SER A 154 -14.24 -18.72 11.60
N VAL A 155 -14.99 -19.39 10.72
CA VAL A 155 -14.97 -18.98 9.33
C VAL A 155 -15.41 -17.53 9.41
N ILE A 156 -14.50 -16.59 9.17
CA ILE A 156 -14.93 -15.31 8.66
C ILE A 156 -15.60 -15.72 7.35
N LYS A 157 -16.92 -15.95 7.41
CA LYS A 157 -17.77 -15.59 6.30
C LYS A 157 -17.50 -14.10 6.20
N PHE A 158 -16.49 -13.76 5.39
CA PHE A 158 -16.74 -12.71 4.46
C PHE A 158 -17.97 -13.25 3.76
N THR A 159 -19.15 -12.79 4.17
CA THR A 159 -20.05 -12.30 3.16
C THR A 159 -19.10 -11.58 2.22
N MET A 160 -18.85 -12.16 1.04
CA MET A 160 -18.41 -11.33 -0.06
C MET A 160 -19.35 -10.14 0.07
N ALA A 161 -18.84 -8.96 0.48
CA ALA A 161 -19.60 -7.74 0.25
C ALA A 161 -20.07 -7.93 -1.18
N ASN A 162 -21.38 -8.01 -1.44
CA ASN A 162 -21.90 -8.53 -2.70
C ASN A 162 -21.22 -7.73 -3.82
N ILE A 163 -20.13 -8.27 -4.40
CA ILE A 163 -19.36 -7.53 -5.40
C ILE A 163 -20.28 -7.61 -6.60
N PRO A 164 -20.83 -6.48 -7.03
CA PRO A 164 -21.81 -6.53 -8.09
C PRO A 164 -21.10 -7.02 -9.36
N GLU A 165 -21.81 -7.80 -10.16
CA GLU A 165 -21.26 -8.28 -11.45
C GLU A 165 -20.90 -7.09 -12.35
N LYS A 166 -21.71 -6.03 -12.28
CA LYS A 166 -21.49 -4.74 -12.95
C LYS A 166 -21.13 -3.66 -11.97
N PHE A 167 -20.22 -2.79 -12.36
CA PHE A 167 -19.88 -1.60 -11.59
C PHE A 167 -20.69 -0.41 -12.09
N THR A 168 -20.86 0.59 -11.23
CA THR A 168 -21.62 1.79 -11.57
C THR A 168 -20.68 2.98 -11.47
N GLY A 169 -20.64 3.84 -12.48
CA GLY A 169 -19.83 5.04 -12.46
C GLY A 169 -20.45 6.20 -13.21
N PHE A 170 -19.91 7.39 -13.00
CA PHE A 170 -20.26 8.58 -13.76
C PHE A 170 -19.44 8.58 -15.05
N GLN A 171 -20.08 8.20 -16.14
CA GLN A 171 -19.47 8.12 -17.47
C GLN A 171 -19.90 9.30 -18.34
N VAL A 172 -18.99 9.77 -19.19
CA VAL A 172 -19.29 10.67 -20.31
C VAL A 172 -19.46 9.87 -21.59
N ASN A 173 -20.30 10.33 -22.51
CA ASN A 173 -20.65 9.60 -23.74
C ASN A 173 -19.94 10.13 -24.99
N SER A 174 -19.38 11.34 -24.96
CA SER A 174 -18.59 11.89 -26.05
C SER A 174 -17.75 13.08 -25.60
N ALA A 175 -16.80 13.49 -26.44
CA ALA A 175 -15.98 14.69 -26.22
C ALA A 175 -16.82 15.98 -26.25
N GLU A 176 -17.83 16.05 -27.11
CA GLU A 176 -18.73 17.21 -27.23
C GLU A 176 -19.62 17.38 -25.99
N THR A 177 -19.87 16.28 -25.27
CA THR A 177 -20.70 16.23 -24.07
C THR A 177 -19.89 15.91 -22.81
N TRP A 178 -18.61 16.26 -22.79
CA TRP A 178 -17.66 15.88 -21.74
C TRP A 178 -18.04 16.34 -20.32
N GLN A 179 -18.93 17.33 -20.19
CA GLN A 179 -19.46 17.77 -18.90
C GLN A 179 -20.75 17.04 -18.49
N ASP A 180 -21.39 16.29 -19.38
CA ASP A 180 -22.65 15.59 -19.13
C ASP A 180 -22.42 14.20 -18.52
N PHE A 181 -21.97 14.17 -17.27
CA PHE A 181 -21.76 12.93 -16.52
C PHE A 181 -23.07 12.21 -16.27
N LYS A 182 -23.19 10.98 -16.80
CA LYS A 182 -24.31 10.08 -16.56
C LYS A 182 -23.88 8.92 -15.68
N LYS A 183 -24.64 8.66 -14.61
CA LYS A 183 -24.46 7.48 -13.78
C LYS A 183 -24.94 6.25 -14.55
N GLN A 184 -24.01 5.37 -14.91
CA GLN A 184 -24.23 4.24 -15.80
C GLN A 184 -23.54 2.99 -15.24
N GLN A 185 -24.02 1.81 -15.65
CA GLN A 185 -23.40 0.54 -15.32
C GLN A 185 -22.47 0.07 -16.43
N PHE A 186 -21.37 -0.57 -16.07
CA PHE A 186 -20.42 -1.16 -16.99
C PHE A 186 -19.93 -2.52 -16.47
N ASP A 187 -19.53 -3.37 -17.41
CA ASP A 187 -18.94 -4.67 -17.11
C ASP A 187 -17.43 -4.48 -16.82
N PRO A 188 -16.95 -4.78 -15.60
CA PRO A 188 -15.53 -4.76 -15.33
C PRO A 188 -14.83 -5.89 -16.08
N LYS A 189 -13.51 -5.78 -16.28
CA LYS A 189 -12.72 -6.89 -16.84
C LYS A 189 -12.95 -8.19 -16.03
N PRO A 190 -12.86 -9.39 -16.62
CA PRO A 190 -12.93 -10.64 -15.87
C PRO A 190 -11.96 -10.66 -14.69
N PHE A 191 -12.40 -11.19 -13.55
CA PHE A 191 -11.58 -11.27 -12.35
C PHE A 191 -10.50 -12.35 -12.52
N GLY A 192 -9.23 -11.94 -12.45
CA GLY A 192 -8.06 -12.77 -12.61
C GLY A 192 -7.38 -13.15 -11.30
N ASP A 193 -6.37 -14.00 -11.42
CA ASP A 193 -5.65 -14.59 -10.28
C ASP A 193 -4.94 -13.57 -9.38
N TYR A 194 -4.55 -12.43 -9.95
CA TYR A 194 -3.77 -11.38 -9.30
C TYR A 194 -4.57 -10.08 -9.11
N ASP A 195 -5.87 -10.11 -9.38
CA ASP A 195 -6.72 -8.93 -9.28
C ASP A 195 -7.15 -8.63 -7.85
N VAL A 196 -7.44 -7.36 -7.61
CA VAL A 196 -8.11 -6.87 -6.42
C VAL A 196 -9.35 -6.09 -6.85
N ASP A 197 -10.51 -6.41 -6.26
CA ASP A 197 -11.69 -5.55 -6.32
C ASP A 197 -11.67 -4.59 -5.14
N ILE A 198 -11.81 -3.31 -5.43
CA ILE A 198 -11.71 -2.23 -4.44
C ILE A 198 -13.03 -1.46 -4.46
N LYS A 199 -13.65 -1.30 -3.29
CA LYS A 199 -14.76 -0.37 -3.09
C LYS A 199 -14.19 1.02 -2.86
N ILE A 200 -14.52 1.96 -3.73
CA ILE A 200 -13.93 3.29 -3.73
C ILE A 200 -14.59 4.14 -2.66
N GLU A 201 -13.80 4.88 -1.89
CA GLU A 201 -14.29 5.82 -0.87
C GLU A 201 -14.01 7.29 -1.24
N CYS A 202 -12.91 7.54 -1.96
CA CYS A 202 -12.62 8.84 -2.55
C CYS A 202 -11.72 8.73 -3.79
N CYS A 203 -11.76 9.74 -4.65
CA CYS A 203 -10.88 9.81 -5.82
C CYS A 203 -10.45 11.27 -6.09
N GLY A 204 -9.16 11.51 -6.32
CA GLY A 204 -8.67 12.82 -6.77
C GLY A 204 -9.16 13.17 -8.19
N VAL A 205 -9.27 14.47 -8.48
CA VAL A 205 -9.60 14.98 -9.82
C VAL A 205 -8.34 15.57 -10.45
N CYS A 206 -7.89 14.98 -11.55
CA CYS A 206 -6.66 15.30 -12.26
C CYS A 206 -6.91 16.09 -13.55
N ALA A 207 -5.94 16.92 -13.96
CA ALA A 207 -5.99 17.58 -15.26
C ALA A 207 -6.04 16.57 -16.42
N SER A 208 -5.40 15.41 -16.25
CA SER A 208 -5.50 14.30 -17.21
C SER A 208 -6.93 13.79 -17.37
N ASP A 209 -7.75 13.82 -16.32
CA ASP A 209 -9.16 13.44 -16.41
C ASP A 209 -9.91 14.38 -17.35
N VAL A 210 -9.65 15.69 -17.25
CA VAL A 210 -10.24 16.74 -18.10
C VAL A 210 -9.77 16.60 -19.55
N HIS A 211 -8.47 16.48 -19.79
CA HIS A 211 -7.92 16.29 -21.13
C HIS A 211 -8.46 15.04 -21.81
N THR A 212 -8.61 13.95 -21.05
CA THR A 212 -9.16 12.69 -21.56
C THR A 212 -10.62 12.86 -21.96
N VAL A 213 -11.50 13.34 -21.06
CA VAL A 213 -12.93 13.43 -21.40
C VAL A 213 -13.21 14.41 -22.55
N LYS A 214 -12.36 15.42 -22.75
CA LYS A 214 -12.41 16.35 -23.89
C LYS A 214 -11.84 15.80 -25.20
N GLY A 215 -11.13 14.68 -25.16
CA GLY A 215 -10.45 14.14 -26.33
C GLY A 215 -9.23 14.96 -26.79
N ASP A 216 -8.64 15.78 -25.91
CA ASP A 216 -7.51 16.65 -26.23
C ASP A 216 -6.26 15.84 -26.68
N TRP A 217 -6.19 14.58 -26.26
CA TRP A 217 -5.12 13.63 -26.62
C TRP A 217 -5.55 12.57 -27.65
N GLY A 218 -6.69 12.80 -28.33
CA GLY A 218 -7.22 11.91 -29.36
C GLY A 218 -8.51 11.20 -28.94
N ALA A 219 -9.03 10.36 -29.85
CA ALA A 219 -10.30 9.66 -29.67
C ALA A 219 -10.30 8.76 -28.43
N GLN A 220 -11.41 8.79 -27.69
CA GLN A 220 -11.58 8.01 -26.46
C GLN A 220 -12.69 6.95 -26.60
N PRO A 221 -12.57 5.81 -25.89
CA PRO A 221 -13.57 4.75 -25.93
C PRO A 221 -14.76 5.06 -25.01
N TYR A 222 -15.61 6.00 -25.41
CA TYR A 222 -16.85 6.30 -24.69
C TYR A 222 -17.86 5.13 -24.79
N PRO A 223 -18.73 4.91 -23.77
CA PRO A 223 -18.84 5.66 -22.52
C PRO A 223 -17.66 5.42 -21.57
N LEU A 224 -17.18 6.48 -20.92
CA LEU A 224 -15.95 6.46 -20.13
C LEU A 224 -16.11 7.16 -18.78
N ALA A 225 -15.87 6.43 -17.69
CA ALA A 225 -15.59 6.97 -16.37
C ALA A 225 -14.08 7.15 -16.25
N VAL A 226 -13.64 8.38 -15.95
CA VAL A 226 -12.23 8.70 -15.68
C VAL A 226 -11.94 8.69 -14.17
N GLY A 227 -10.84 9.31 -13.75
CA GLY A 227 -10.37 9.32 -12.36
C GLY A 227 -9.35 8.22 -12.11
N HIS A 228 -8.19 8.60 -11.57
CA HIS A 228 -7.07 7.68 -11.37
C HIS A 228 -6.23 8.00 -10.13
N GLU A 229 -6.88 8.57 -9.13
CA GLU A 229 -6.30 8.96 -7.84
C GLU A 229 -7.13 8.32 -6.74
N ILE A 230 -7.25 7.00 -6.78
CA ILE A 230 -8.32 6.23 -6.14
C ILE A 230 -7.85 5.79 -4.76
N VAL A 231 -8.66 5.99 -3.73
CA VAL A 231 -8.51 5.32 -2.43
C VAL A 231 -9.80 4.59 -2.09
N GLY A 232 -9.66 3.42 -1.47
CA GLY A 232 -10.79 2.59 -1.10
C GLY A 232 -10.38 1.40 -0.24
N LYS A 233 -11.31 0.45 -0.11
CA LYS A 233 -11.13 -0.78 0.67
C LYS A 233 -11.08 -1.99 -0.26
N ALA A 234 -10.05 -2.81 -0.13
CA ALA A 234 -9.96 -4.08 -0.86
C ALA A 234 -11.09 -5.01 -0.39
N LEU A 235 -12.00 -5.40 -1.27
CA LEU A 235 -13.11 -6.30 -0.95
C LEU A 235 -12.75 -7.76 -1.20
N ARG A 236 -12.17 -8.03 -2.37
CA ARG A 236 -11.79 -9.37 -2.83
C ARG A 236 -10.41 -9.31 -3.46
N VAL A 237 -9.61 -10.33 -3.17
CA VAL A 237 -8.27 -10.53 -3.74
C VAL A 237 -8.24 -11.86 -4.49
N GLY A 238 -7.51 -11.89 -5.61
CA GLY A 238 -7.32 -13.07 -6.41
C GLY A 238 -6.51 -14.15 -5.67
N PRO A 239 -6.65 -15.42 -6.07
CA PRO A 239 -6.01 -16.56 -5.42
C PRO A 239 -4.47 -16.51 -5.38
N LYS A 240 -3.83 -15.71 -6.25
CA LYS A 240 -2.37 -15.54 -6.32
C LYS A 240 -1.89 -14.17 -5.82
N VAL A 241 -2.81 -13.33 -5.32
CA VAL A 241 -2.45 -12.04 -4.71
C VAL A 241 -1.62 -12.26 -3.45
N THR A 242 -0.53 -11.52 -3.33
CA THR A 242 0.44 -11.61 -2.20
C THR A 242 0.70 -10.28 -1.52
N LYS A 243 0.42 -9.16 -2.19
CA LYS A 243 0.77 -7.80 -1.75
C LYS A 243 -0.32 -7.11 -0.95
N ILE A 244 -1.57 -7.56 -1.07
CA ILE A 244 -2.77 -6.93 -0.52
C ILE A 244 -3.67 -7.98 0.12
N LYS A 245 -4.35 -7.63 1.21
CA LYS A 245 -5.38 -8.47 1.83
C LYS A 245 -6.76 -7.82 1.73
N ALA A 246 -7.78 -8.66 1.66
CA ALA A 246 -9.17 -8.19 1.80
C ALA A 246 -9.35 -7.47 3.15
N GLY A 247 -10.04 -6.34 3.10
CA GLY A 247 -10.27 -5.43 4.23
C GLY A 247 -9.25 -4.30 4.36
N GLU A 248 -8.11 -4.36 3.67
CA GLU A 248 -7.08 -3.31 3.74
C GLU A 248 -7.52 -2.02 3.01
N ARG A 249 -7.10 -0.87 3.56
CA ARG A 249 -7.23 0.43 2.89
C ARG A 249 -6.11 0.57 1.88
N VAL A 250 -6.49 0.74 0.62
CA VAL A 250 -5.59 0.69 -0.52
C VAL A 250 -5.86 1.85 -1.48
N GLY A 251 -4.86 2.18 -2.30
CA GLY A 251 -4.99 3.13 -3.38
C GLY A 251 -4.54 2.57 -4.72
N VAL A 252 -5.03 3.20 -5.79
CA VAL A 252 -4.70 2.91 -7.19
C VAL A 252 -4.40 4.23 -7.89
N GLY A 253 -3.28 4.26 -8.62
CA GLY A 253 -2.80 5.43 -9.35
C GLY A 253 -3.21 5.44 -10.82
N ALA A 254 -2.42 6.13 -11.65
CA ALA A 254 -2.68 6.34 -13.06
C ALA A 254 -2.36 5.15 -13.99
N GLN A 255 -1.54 4.20 -13.54
CA GLN A 255 -1.22 2.98 -14.29
C GLN A 255 -1.98 1.78 -13.73
N SER A 256 -2.45 0.90 -14.60
CA SER A 256 -3.17 -0.32 -14.22
C SER A 256 -2.61 -1.62 -14.79
N TYR A 257 -1.66 -1.53 -15.73
CA TYR A 257 -1.07 -2.70 -16.38
C TYR A 257 0.34 -2.45 -16.91
N ALA A 258 1.10 -3.53 -17.04
CA ALA A 258 2.38 -3.70 -17.73
C ALA A 258 2.66 -5.21 -17.84
N CYS A 259 3.57 -5.62 -18.72
CA CYS A 259 3.91 -7.04 -18.91
C CYS A 259 4.60 -7.71 -17.70
N LEU A 260 5.16 -6.90 -16.78
CA LEU A 260 5.94 -7.33 -15.60
C LEU A 260 7.18 -8.22 -15.87
N ASP A 261 7.52 -8.49 -17.14
CA ASP A 261 8.62 -9.40 -17.51
C ASP A 261 9.79 -8.71 -18.26
N CYS A 262 9.54 -7.58 -18.91
CA CYS A 262 10.57 -6.90 -19.70
C CYS A 262 11.66 -6.25 -18.81
N ARG A 263 12.76 -5.83 -19.45
CA ARG A 263 13.89 -5.16 -18.78
C ARG A 263 13.43 -3.97 -17.92
N GLN A 264 12.50 -3.16 -18.42
CA GLN A 264 11.99 -1.99 -17.70
C GLN A 264 11.21 -2.41 -16.45
N CYS A 265 10.26 -3.34 -16.59
CA CYS A 265 9.48 -3.84 -15.46
C CYS A 265 10.33 -4.49 -14.38
N LYS A 266 11.33 -5.29 -14.76
CA LYS A 266 12.25 -5.97 -13.82
C LYS A 266 13.21 -5.02 -13.10
N ASN A 267 13.22 -3.74 -13.46
CA ASN A 267 14.12 -2.73 -12.92
C ASN A 267 13.36 -1.46 -12.48
N ASP A 268 12.18 -1.63 -11.85
CA ASP A 268 11.35 -0.54 -11.31
C ASP A 268 11.06 0.59 -12.32
N ASN A 269 10.77 0.22 -13.56
CA ASN A 269 10.42 1.13 -14.65
C ASN A 269 9.20 0.64 -15.44
N GLU A 270 8.29 -0.08 -14.77
CA GLU A 270 7.04 -0.59 -15.33
C GLU A 270 6.15 0.50 -15.94
N THR A 271 6.31 1.76 -15.51
CA THR A 271 5.63 2.92 -16.13
C THR A 271 6.09 3.21 -17.56
N TYR A 272 7.29 2.78 -17.93
CA TYR A 272 7.84 2.86 -19.29
C TYR A 272 7.77 1.52 -20.02
N CYS A 273 6.94 0.58 -19.54
CA CYS A 273 6.70 -0.66 -20.25
C CYS A 273 6.04 -0.38 -21.59
N LYS A 274 6.44 -1.11 -22.64
CA LYS A 274 5.83 -1.00 -23.98
C LYS A 274 4.37 -1.48 -24.02
N GLU A 275 3.98 -2.29 -23.03
CA GLU A 275 2.62 -2.82 -22.86
C GLU A 275 1.91 -2.12 -21.69
N GLN A 276 2.39 -0.94 -21.27
CA GLN A 276 1.73 -0.20 -20.20
C GLN A 276 0.30 0.18 -20.60
N LEU A 277 -0.64 0.10 -19.64
CA LEU A 277 -1.99 0.64 -19.78
C LEU A 277 -2.31 1.58 -18.61
N ASP A 278 -3.07 2.62 -18.92
CA ASP A 278 -3.59 3.57 -17.95
C ASP A 278 -4.80 2.99 -17.19
N THR A 279 -5.16 3.61 -16.08
CA THR A 279 -6.27 3.19 -15.21
C THR A 279 -7.65 3.33 -15.86
N TYR A 280 -7.77 4.18 -16.89
CA TYR A 280 -8.98 4.31 -17.68
C TYR A 280 -8.66 4.49 -19.16
N GLY A 281 -9.65 4.26 -20.03
CA GLY A 281 -9.55 4.52 -21.46
C GLY A 281 -8.66 3.55 -22.25
N SER A 282 -8.01 2.59 -21.57
CA SER A 282 -7.19 1.55 -22.18
C SER A 282 -7.95 0.25 -22.41
N THR A 283 -7.57 -0.52 -23.42
CA THR A 283 -8.15 -1.84 -23.72
C THR A 283 -7.31 -2.95 -23.09
N PHE A 284 -7.90 -3.76 -22.21
CA PHE A 284 -7.20 -4.91 -21.64
C PHE A 284 -6.99 -6.01 -22.70
N PRO A 285 -5.75 -6.49 -22.92
CA PRO A 285 -5.44 -7.40 -24.02
C PRO A 285 -6.18 -8.73 -23.93
N ASP A 286 -6.33 -9.29 -22.72
CA ASP A 286 -6.90 -10.63 -22.53
C ASP A 286 -8.42 -10.70 -22.69
N SER A 287 -9.11 -9.57 -22.51
CA SER A 287 -10.58 -9.54 -22.44
C SER A 287 -11.24 -8.59 -23.43
N GLY A 288 -10.49 -7.66 -24.02
CA GLY A 288 -11.03 -6.56 -24.81
C GLY A 288 -11.85 -5.54 -24.00
N ALA A 289 -11.95 -5.72 -22.67
CA ALA A 289 -12.67 -4.78 -21.81
C ALA A 289 -11.93 -3.43 -21.76
N ILE A 290 -12.69 -2.34 -21.79
CA ILE A 290 -12.16 -0.99 -21.61
C ILE A 290 -12.01 -0.72 -20.11
N SER A 291 -10.82 -0.33 -19.69
CA SER A 291 -10.56 0.12 -18.31
C SER A 291 -11.40 1.35 -17.98
N GLN A 292 -12.05 1.31 -16.82
CA GLN A 292 -12.88 2.40 -16.30
C GLN A 292 -12.28 2.88 -14.98
N GLY A 293 -12.30 4.18 -14.78
CA GLY A 293 -11.62 4.88 -13.70
C GLY A 293 -12.41 4.98 -12.40
N GLY A 294 -11.86 5.78 -11.51
CA GLY A 294 -12.24 5.92 -10.12
C GLY A 294 -13.51 6.72 -9.86
N TYR A 295 -14.12 7.37 -10.84
CA TYR A 295 -15.42 8.04 -10.68
C TYR A 295 -16.58 7.03 -10.67
N SER A 296 -16.36 5.90 -10.00
CA SER A 296 -17.12 4.67 -10.02
C SER A 296 -17.24 4.10 -8.61
N SER A 297 -18.21 3.23 -8.38
CA SER A 297 -18.38 2.56 -7.08
C SER A 297 -17.20 1.64 -6.74
N HIS A 298 -16.61 1.02 -7.76
CA HIS A 298 -15.56 0.03 -7.64
C HIS A 298 -14.51 0.19 -8.75
N VAL A 299 -13.30 -0.29 -8.46
CA VAL A 299 -12.26 -0.55 -9.47
C VAL A 299 -11.72 -1.96 -9.31
N ARG A 300 -11.39 -2.60 -10.44
CA ARG A 300 -10.73 -3.90 -10.49
C ARG A 300 -9.39 -3.75 -11.19
N THR A 301 -8.30 -4.04 -10.49
CA THR A 301 -6.95 -3.95 -11.06
C THR A 301 -6.01 -4.98 -10.47
N HIS A 302 -4.89 -5.22 -11.15
CA HIS A 302 -3.86 -6.17 -10.73
C HIS A 302 -3.10 -5.65 -9.49
N GLU A 303 -2.78 -6.52 -8.53
CA GLU A 303 -2.20 -6.18 -7.21
C GLU A 303 -0.93 -5.31 -7.27
N HIS A 304 -0.19 -5.37 -8.38
CA HIS A 304 1.02 -4.58 -8.60
C HIS A 304 0.74 -3.06 -8.61
N TRP A 305 -0.46 -2.64 -9.01
CA TRP A 305 -0.86 -1.22 -8.99
C TRP A 305 -1.84 -0.89 -7.86
N VAL A 306 -1.93 -1.79 -6.87
CA VAL A 306 -2.65 -1.58 -5.63
C VAL A 306 -1.65 -1.33 -4.51
N PHE A 307 -1.75 -0.18 -3.87
CA PHE A 307 -0.79 0.31 -2.88
C PHE A 307 -1.47 0.38 -1.51
N PRO A 308 -0.91 -0.20 -0.44
CA PRO A 308 -1.42 0.05 0.91
C PRO A 308 -1.27 1.53 1.26
N ILE A 309 -2.31 2.13 1.85
CA ILE A 309 -2.26 3.52 2.30
C ILE A 309 -1.85 3.55 3.78
N PRO A 310 -0.74 4.24 4.14
CA PRO A 310 -0.33 4.39 5.54
C PRO A 310 -1.45 4.91 6.44
N GLU A 311 -1.54 4.39 7.66
CA GLU A 311 -2.60 4.77 8.61
C GLU A 311 -2.62 6.27 8.90
N ALA A 312 -1.43 6.88 8.98
CA ALA A 312 -1.23 8.30 9.26
C ALA A 312 -1.69 9.25 8.13
N LEU A 313 -1.98 8.72 6.93
CA LEU A 313 -2.47 9.52 5.80
C LEU A 313 -3.99 9.36 5.65
N PRO A 314 -4.79 10.42 5.89
CA PRO A 314 -6.21 10.43 5.57
C PRO A 314 -6.44 10.20 4.08
N SER A 315 -7.51 9.48 3.73
CA SER A 315 -7.80 9.03 2.36
C SER A 315 -7.87 10.18 1.35
N THR A 316 -8.55 11.26 1.70
CA THR A 316 -8.72 12.43 0.81
C THR A 316 -7.42 13.18 0.57
N LEU A 317 -6.45 13.09 1.50
CA LEU A 317 -5.12 13.67 1.35
C LEU A 317 -4.18 12.73 0.58
N ALA A 318 -4.33 11.42 0.74
CA ALA A 318 -3.54 10.39 0.06
C ALA A 318 -3.93 10.23 -1.42
N ALA A 319 -5.22 10.35 -1.74
CA ALA A 319 -5.74 10.13 -3.09
C ALA A 319 -4.95 10.91 -4.17
N PRO A 320 -4.75 12.24 -4.06
CA PRO A 320 -4.00 12.99 -5.07
C PRO A 320 -2.50 12.66 -5.14
N MET A 321 -1.96 11.95 -4.14
CA MET A 321 -0.55 11.52 -4.18
C MET A 321 -0.35 10.39 -5.21
N LEU A 322 -1.37 9.57 -5.45
CA LEU A 322 -1.29 8.37 -6.29
C LEU A 322 -1.09 8.64 -7.78
N CYS A 323 -1.27 9.89 -8.23
CA CYS A 323 -0.88 10.35 -9.55
C CYS A 323 -0.01 11.62 -9.47
N ALA A 324 -0.54 12.78 -9.04
CA ALA A 324 0.29 13.99 -9.05
C ALA A 324 1.46 13.94 -8.07
N GLY A 325 1.24 13.40 -6.88
CA GLY A 325 2.33 13.25 -5.91
C GLY A 325 3.45 12.41 -6.50
N LEU A 326 3.13 11.25 -7.04
CA LEU A 326 4.10 10.34 -7.65
C LEU A 326 4.80 10.97 -8.86
N THR A 327 4.04 11.65 -9.71
CA THR A 327 4.55 12.35 -10.89
C THR A 327 5.50 13.49 -10.53
N ALA A 328 5.29 14.14 -9.38
CA ALA A 328 6.25 15.11 -8.85
C ALA A 328 7.46 14.43 -8.19
N TYR A 329 7.22 13.40 -7.37
CA TYR A 329 8.21 12.74 -6.54
C TYR A 329 9.26 11.96 -7.35
N SER A 330 8.82 11.13 -8.29
CA SER A 330 9.69 10.28 -9.13
C SER A 330 10.84 11.06 -9.82
N PRO A 331 10.59 12.15 -10.57
CA PRO A 331 11.67 12.91 -11.18
C PRO A 331 12.55 13.66 -10.17
N LEU A 332 12.04 14.02 -8.98
CA LEU A 332 12.86 14.63 -7.93
C LEU A 332 13.92 13.63 -7.44
N ILE A 333 13.50 12.43 -7.05
CA ILE A 333 14.43 11.41 -6.53
C ILE A 333 15.40 10.90 -7.62
N ARG A 334 14.91 10.66 -8.83
CA ARG A 334 15.73 10.16 -9.96
C ARG A 334 16.78 11.16 -10.42
N ASN A 335 16.61 12.44 -10.09
CA ASN A 335 17.54 13.51 -10.46
C ASN A 335 18.26 14.13 -9.27
N GLY A 336 18.27 13.44 -8.12
CA GLY A 336 19.14 13.76 -7.00
C GLY A 336 18.67 14.96 -6.15
N CYS A 337 17.38 15.29 -6.17
CA CYS A 337 16.80 16.26 -5.24
C CYS A 337 17.11 15.87 -3.78
N GLY A 338 17.67 16.78 -3.00
CA GLY A 338 18.02 16.52 -1.61
C GLY A 338 18.86 17.63 -0.98
N PRO A 339 19.50 17.39 0.19
CA PRO A 339 20.31 18.37 0.89
C PRO A 339 21.43 18.93 0.02
N GLY A 340 21.61 20.26 0.05
CA GLY A 340 22.62 20.96 -0.75
C GLY A 340 22.23 21.17 -2.22
N LYS A 341 21.02 20.78 -2.63
CA LYS A 341 20.49 21.03 -3.98
C LYS A 341 19.51 22.19 -3.99
N LYS A 342 19.58 23.01 -5.03
CA LYS A 342 18.60 24.06 -5.30
C LYS A 342 17.65 23.63 -6.43
N VAL A 343 16.37 23.51 -6.11
CA VAL A 343 15.34 22.94 -6.98
C VAL A 343 14.28 23.97 -7.32
N GLY A 344 14.04 24.18 -8.62
CA GLY A 344 12.97 25.03 -9.12
C GLY A 344 11.71 24.21 -9.47
N ILE A 345 10.54 24.68 -9.07
CA ILE A 345 9.26 24.05 -9.41
C ILE A 345 8.45 25.02 -10.28
N VAL A 346 8.30 24.72 -11.57
CA VAL A 346 7.58 25.59 -12.52
C VAL A 346 6.11 25.18 -12.57
N GLY A 347 5.23 26.17 -12.39
CA GLY A 347 3.78 26.04 -12.42
C GLY A 347 3.21 25.52 -11.10
N ILE A 348 2.68 26.38 -10.24
CA ILE A 348 2.17 25.95 -8.92
C ILE A 348 0.70 25.51 -9.04
N GLY A 349 0.48 24.38 -9.70
CA GLY A 349 -0.82 23.73 -9.89
C GLY A 349 -0.97 22.45 -9.05
N GLY A 350 -1.77 21.51 -9.54
CA GLY A 350 -2.00 20.22 -8.88
C GLY A 350 -0.74 19.38 -8.69
N ILE A 351 0.16 19.33 -9.67
CA ILE A 351 1.46 18.64 -9.54
C ILE A 351 2.49 19.54 -8.86
N GLY A 352 2.58 20.82 -9.26
CA GLY A 352 3.58 21.74 -8.72
C GLY A 352 3.53 21.93 -7.20
N HIS A 353 2.34 21.94 -6.60
CA HIS A 353 2.26 22.04 -5.13
C HIS A 353 2.87 20.82 -4.42
N PHE A 354 2.74 19.62 -5.01
CA PHE A 354 3.48 18.43 -4.54
C PHE A 354 4.97 18.54 -4.82
N GLY A 355 5.37 19.09 -5.97
CA GLY A 355 6.77 19.37 -6.27
C GLY A 355 7.45 20.20 -5.19
N VAL A 356 6.78 21.26 -4.71
CA VAL A 356 7.28 22.10 -3.61
C VAL A 356 7.38 21.29 -2.31
N MET A 357 6.29 20.64 -1.89
CA MET A 357 6.25 19.91 -0.62
C MET A 357 7.23 18.75 -0.57
N PHE A 358 7.35 17.95 -1.64
CA PHE A 358 8.26 16.81 -1.69
C PHE A 358 9.72 17.24 -1.84
N ALA A 359 10.04 18.24 -2.66
CA ALA A 359 11.42 18.75 -2.73
C ALA A 359 11.88 19.26 -1.37
N LYS A 360 10.98 19.95 -0.63
CA LYS A 360 11.28 20.42 0.72
C LYS A 360 11.43 19.27 1.71
N ALA A 361 10.55 18.27 1.66
CA ALA A 361 10.62 17.08 2.51
C ALA A 361 11.90 16.24 2.27
N LEU A 362 12.42 16.27 1.04
CA LEU A 362 13.71 15.66 0.66
C LEU A 362 14.91 16.50 1.11
N GLY A 363 14.72 17.74 1.56
CA GLY A 363 15.76 18.58 2.15
C GLY A 363 16.44 19.56 1.17
N ALA A 364 15.88 19.77 -0.02
CA ALA A 364 16.40 20.77 -0.97
C ALA A 364 16.08 22.22 -0.55
N GLU A 365 16.83 23.17 -1.09
CA GLU A 365 16.40 24.57 -1.20
C GLU A 365 15.41 24.67 -2.37
N VAL A 366 14.19 25.12 -2.10
CA VAL A 366 13.08 25.04 -3.06
C VAL A 366 12.63 26.42 -3.50
N TRP A 367 12.54 26.65 -4.81
CA TRP A 367 11.97 27.86 -5.38
C TRP A 367 10.74 27.54 -6.23
N ALA A 368 9.64 28.20 -5.91
CA ALA A 368 8.44 28.15 -6.73
C ALA A 368 8.54 29.17 -7.87
N ILE A 369 8.20 28.75 -9.09
CA ILE A 369 8.26 29.59 -10.29
C ILE A 369 6.88 29.58 -10.95
N SER A 370 6.29 30.76 -11.14
CA SER A 370 4.94 30.91 -11.69
C SER A 370 4.82 32.20 -12.48
N ARG A 371 3.78 32.37 -13.30
CA ARG A 371 3.59 33.56 -14.14
C ARG A 371 3.40 34.85 -13.34
N SER A 372 2.61 34.80 -12.26
CA SER A 372 2.30 35.93 -11.40
C SER A 372 2.51 35.58 -9.92
N ARG A 373 2.59 36.59 -9.05
CA ARG A 373 2.75 36.43 -7.59
C ARG A 373 1.51 35.94 -6.84
N SER A 374 0.40 35.69 -7.53
CA SER A 374 -0.88 35.27 -6.93
C SER A 374 -0.80 34.00 -6.07
N LYS A 375 0.23 33.16 -6.25
CA LYS A 375 0.45 31.91 -5.51
C LYS A 375 1.70 31.94 -4.63
N GLU A 376 2.32 33.12 -4.46
CA GLU A 376 3.56 33.28 -3.69
C GLU A 376 3.35 32.92 -2.22
N ALA A 377 2.34 33.52 -1.57
CA ALA A 377 2.06 33.27 -0.17
C ALA A 377 1.76 31.79 0.14
N ASP A 378 1.04 31.11 -0.75
CA ASP A 378 0.76 29.68 -0.61
C ASP A 378 2.01 28.83 -0.83
N SER A 379 2.85 29.17 -1.81
CA SER A 379 4.10 28.46 -2.08
C SER A 379 5.06 28.53 -0.90
N LEU A 380 5.16 29.70 -0.25
CA LEU A 380 5.95 29.87 0.97
C LEU A 380 5.37 29.06 2.14
N LYS A 381 4.04 29.03 2.30
CA LYS A 381 3.37 28.18 3.32
C LYS A 381 3.60 26.68 3.08
N MET A 382 3.74 26.25 1.83
CA MET A 382 4.09 24.87 1.47
C MET A 382 5.56 24.52 1.73
N GLY A 383 6.40 25.53 2.00
CA GLY A 383 7.81 25.35 2.36
C GLY A 383 8.80 25.76 1.26
N ALA A 384 8.37 26.47 0.21
CA ALA A 384 9.32 27.11 -0.70
C ALA A 384 10.18 28.13 0.06
N ASP A 385 11.48 28.13 -0.22
CA ASP A 385 12.48 29.07 0.31
C ASP A 385 12.51 30.38 -0.48
N GLY A 386 12.00 30.37 -1.73
CA GLY A 386 11.86 31.56 -2.56
C GLY A 386 10.82 31.44 -3.66
N TYR A 387 10.57 32.55 -4.35
CA TYR A 387 9.56 32.65 -5.40
C TYR A 387 10.03 33.52 -6.57
N LEU A 388 9.77 33.05 -7.79
CA LEU A 388 10.00 33.81 -9.02
C LEU A 388 8.69 33.97 -9.81
N ALA A 389 8.38 35.22 -10.16
CA ALA A 389 7.26 35.55 -11.03
C ALA A 389 7.76 35.75 -12.47
N SER A 390 7.59 34.74 -13.33
CA SER A 390 8.14 34.72 -14.68
C SER A 390 7.54 35.77 -15.64
N GLY A 391 6.44 36.42 -15.25
CA GLY A 391 5.87 37.57 -15.96
C GLY A 391 6.57 38.89 -15.65
N GLU A 392 7.45 38.96 -14.66
CA GLU A 392 8.20 40.17 -14.31
C GLU A 392 9.42 40.32 -15.23
N LYS A 393 9.76 41.57 -15.58
CA LYS A 393 10.92 41.84 -16.44
C LYS A 393 12.20 41.45 -15.71
N GLY A 394 13.04 40.62 -16.34
CA GLY A 394 14.33 40.20 -15.79
C GLY A 394 14.22 39.26 -14.58
N TRP A 395 13.10 38.57 -14.42
CA TRP A 395 12.81 37.65 -13.30
C TRP A 395 13.88 36.57 -13.07
N ASN A 396 14.59 36.16 -14.14
CA ASN A 396 15.60 35.11 -14.11
C ASN A 396 17.02 35.62 -13.77
N GLU A 397 17.29 36.92 -13.95
CA GLU A 397 18.61 37.51 -13.80
C GLU A 397 19.29 37.22 -12.45
N PRO A 398 18.60 37.33 -11.29
CA PRO A 398 19.23 37.09 -9.98
C PRO A 398 19.61 35.63 -9.74
N HIS A 399 19.13 34.70 -10.56
CA HIS A 399 19.24 33.26 -10.34
C HIS A 399 19.87 32.50 -11.51
N LYS A 400 20.53 33.20 -12.42
CA LYS A 400 21.29 32.56 -13.50
C LYS A 400 22.31 31.59 -12.93
N MET A 401 22.30 30.37 -13.46
CA MET A 401 23.21 29.29 -13.07
C MET A 401 23.24 29.00 -11.56
N THR A 402 22.07 28.94 -10.92
CA THR A 402 21.96 28.61 -9.48
C THR A 402 21.22 27.31 -9.20
N PHE A 403 20.44 26.79 -10.14
CA PHE A 403 19.58 25.62 -9.93
C PHE A 403 20.22 24.32 -10.43
N ASP A 404 20.21 23.28 -9.60
CA ASP A 404 20.64 21.93 -10.00
C ASP A 404 19.57 21.21 -10.82
N LEU A 405 18.29 21.45 -10.49
CA LEU A 405 17.14 20.75 -11.04
C LEU A 405 15.97 21.71 -11.16
N ILE A 406 15.28 21.68 -12.29
CA ILE A 406 13.98 22.31 -12.46
C ILE A 406 12.96 21.26 -12.89
N LEU A 407 11.90 21.12 -12.10
CA LEU A 407 10.74 20.30 -12.42
C LEU A 407 9.63 21.19 -13.00
N ASN A 408 9.32 20.98 -14.28
CA ASN A 408 8.25 21.69 -14.95
C ASN A 408 6.92 20.94 -14.90
N THR A 409 5.94 21.56 -14.27
CA THR A 409 4.59 21.01 -14.06
C THR A 409 3.50 21.87 -14.70
N ALA A 410 3.89 22.85 -15.54
CA ALA A 410 2.96 23.75 -16.20
C ALA A 410 2.04 23.02 -17.19
N ASN A 411 0.77 23.42 -17.23
CA ASN A 411 -0.26 22.91 -18.13
C ASN A 411 -0.54 23.84 -19.33
N SER A 412 0.38 24.76 -19.63
CA SER A 412 0.37 25.61 -20.83
C SER A 412 1.79 26.03 -21.18
N PHE A 413 2.06 26.14 -22.49
CA PHE A 413 3.29 26.73 -23.03
C PHE A 413 3.06 28.10 -23.67
N GLU A 414 1.90 28.71 -23.45
CA GLU A 414 1.64 30.08 -23.92
C GLU A 414 2.57 31.08 -23.20
N GLY A 415 3.30 31.88 -23.97
CA GLY A 415 4.28 32.84 -23.44
C GLY A 415 5.49 32.17 -22.76
N PHE A 416 5.78 30.91 -23.10
CA PHE A 416 6.84 30.15 -22.46
C PHE A 416 8.21 30.38 -23.10
N ASP A 417 9.04 31.21 -22.46
CA ASP A 417 10.43 31.44 -22.87
C ASP A 417 11.37 30.39 -22.28
N LEU A 418 11.53 29.26 -22.98
CA LEU A 418 12.39 28.16 -22.54
C LEU A 418 13.83 28.62 -22.24
N SER A 419 14.39 29.55 -23.01
CA SER A 419 15.77 30.03 -22.83
C SER A 419 15.96 30.73 -21.49
N ALA A 420 15.01 31.58 -21.09
CA ALA A 420 15.03 32.23 -19.79
C ALA A 420 15.00 31.21 -18.63
N TYR A 421 14.19 30.15 -18.75
CA TYR A 421 14.17 29.07 -17.75
C TYR A 421 15.47 28.28 -17.71
N LEU A 422 16.01 27.88 -18.87
CA LEU A 422 17.26 27.10 -18.93
C LEU A 422 18.45 27.90 -18.41
N SER A 423 18.43 29.24 -18.51
CA SER A 423 19.47 30.12 -17.95
C SER A 423 19.60 30.04 -16.43
N LEU A 424 18.56 29.57 -15.73
CA LEU A 424 18.57 29.37 -14.28
C LEU A 424 19.42 28.17 -13.85
N LEU A 425 19.55 27.17 -14.73
CA LEU A 425 20.25 25.93 -14.41
C LEU A 425 21.75 26.18 -14.35
N ASP A 426 22.39 25.64 -13.31
CA ASP A 426 23.84 25.58 -13.21
C ASP A 426 24.42 24.62 -14.28
N VAL A 427 25.74 24.55 -14.37
CA VAL A 427 26.44 23.68 -15.31
C VAL A 427 25.94 22.24 -15.17
N HIS A 428 25.46 21.66 -16.27
CA HIS A 428 24.87 20.31 -16.32
C HIS A 428 23.60 20.11 -15.48
N GLY A 429 22.95 21.21 -15.06
CA GLY A 429 21.65 21.16 -14.40
C GLY A 429 20.58 20.54 -15.29
N LYS A 430 19.50 20.04 -14.68
CA LYS A 430 18.48 19.26 -15.38
C LYS A 430 17.13 19.96 -15.40
N TRP A 431 16.55 20.08 -16.58
CA TRP A 431 15.15 20.38 -16.79
C TRP A 431 14.35 19.09 -17.00
N VAL A 432 13.34 18.85 -16.17
CA VAL A 432 12.46 17.68 -16.31
C VAL A 432 11.01 18.14 -16.43
N SER A 433 10.37 17.87 -17.57
CA SER A 433 8.97 18.22 -17.80
C SER A 433 8.04 17.03 -17.49
N VAL A 434 7.03 17.28 -16.67
CA VAL A 434 5.90 16.37 -16.44
C VAL A 434 4.56 16.98 -16.82
N GLY A 435 4.53 18.30 -17.06
CA GLY A 435 3.37 18.96 -17.66
C GLY A 435 3.14 18.50 -19.10
N LEU A 436 1.89 18.19 -19.43
CA LEU A 436 1.44 17.72 -20.75
C LEU A 436 0.34 18.64 -21.31
N PRO A 437 0.64 19.92 -21.62
CA PRO A 437 -0.33 20.80 -22.26
C PRO A 437 -0.69 20.31 -23.67
N GLY A 438 -1.90 20.62 -24.12
CA GLY A 438 -2.24 20.52 -25.54
C GLY A 438 -1.49 21.54 -26.40
N GLY A 439 -1.50 21.36 -27.72
CA GLY A 439 -0.93 22.30 -28.70
C GLY A 439 0.44 21.91 -29.27
N GLY A 440 1.14 22.87 -29.90
CA GLY A 440 2.33 22.64 -30.74
C GLY A 440 3.65 22.37 -30.01
N GLY A 441 3.66 22.30 -28.67
CA GLY A 441 4.86 22.05 -27.87
C GLY A 441 5.76 23.28 -27.65
N ILE A 442 7.04 23.03 -27.39
CA ILE A 442 8.08 24.05 -27.15
C ILE A 442 9.14 24.03 -28.24
N THR A 443 9.64 25.21 -28.62
CA THR A 443 10.79 25.31 -29.53
C THR A 443 12.09 25.09 -28.75
N VAL A 444 12.93 24.17 -29.22
CA VAL A 444 14.23 23.84 -28.62
C VAL A 444 15.35 24.30 -29.55
N ARG A 445 16.22 25.20 -29.08
CA ARG A 445 17.37 25.69 -29.85
C ARG A 445 18.66 25.27 -29.16
N ASN A 446 19.62 24.72 -29.90
CA ASN A 446 20.90 24.27 -29.34
C ASN A 446 21.64 25.40 -28.60
N GLN A 447 21.51 26.65 -29.09
CA GLN A 447 22.11 27.84 -28.48
C GLN A 447 21.64 28.10 -27.05
N ASP A 448 20.44 27.63 -26.68
CA ASP A 448 19.91 27.79 -25.31
C ASP A 448 20.66 26.90 -24.29
N PHE A 449 21.36 25.86 -24.76
CA PHE A 449 22.08 24.90 -23.92
C PHE A 449 23.59 25.19 -23.84
N LEU A 450 24.17 25.83 -24.85
CA LEU A 450 25.63 26.05 -24.92
C LEU A 450 26.23 26.80 -23.71
N PRO A 451 25.54 27.78 -23.07
CA PRO A 451 26.13 28.54 -21.97
C PRO A 451 26.39 27.73 -20.69
N ASN A 452 25.60 26.69 -20.42
CA ASN A 452 25.68 25.90 -19.18
C ASN A 452 25.69 24.38 -19.40
N GLY A 453 25.54 23.90 -20.64
CA GLY A 453 25.49 22.47 -20.95
C GLY A 453 24.34 21.74 -20.25
N CYS A 454 23.22 22.43 -19.96
CA CYS A 454 22.11 21.82 -19.24
C CYS A 454 21.43 20.69 -20.03
N PHE A 455 20.70 19.82 -19.34
CA PHE A 455 19.94 18.72 -19.95
C PHE A 455 18.44 19.00 -19.91
N ILE A 456 17.72 18.54 -20.93
CA ILE A 456 16.26 18.54 -20.98
C ILE A 456 15.73 17.11 -21.13
N GLY A 457 14.69 16.78 -20.36
CA GLY A 457 13.99 15.50 -20.45
C GLY A 457 12.57 15.59 -19.90
N SER A 458 11.90 14.44 -19.85
CA SER A 458 10.55 14.29 -19.28
C SER A 458 10.48 13.10 -18.34
N SER A 459 9.39 13.01 -17.58
CA SER A 459 9.08 11.86 -16.75
C SER A 459 7.59 11.51 -16.85
N HIS A 460 7.28 10.22 -16.80
CA HIS A 460 5.94 9.68 -16.74
C HIS A 460 5.76 8.94 -15.42
N LEU A 461 4.78 9.37 -14.61
CA LEU A 461 4.44 8.80 -13.30
C LEU A 461 5.67 8.45 -12.45
N GLY A 462 5.70 7.24 -11.90
CA GLY A 462 6.78 6.59 -11.17
C GLY A 462 6.50 5.10 -11.04
N SER A 463 7.43 4.37 -10.44
CA SER A 463 7.30 2.94 -10.16
C SER A 463 6.55 2.67 -8.85
N ARG A 464 6.11 1.43 -8.65
CA ARG A 464 5.55 0.92 -7.42
C ARG A 464 6.48 1.17 -6.25
N ARG A 465 7.78 0.92 -6.42
CA ARG A 465 8.77 1.17 -5.36
C ARG A 465 8.71 2.64 -4.93
N GLU A 466 8.72 3.54 -5.90
CA GLU A 466 8.68 4.99 -5.65
C GLU A 466 7.34 5.45 -5.06
N THR A 467 6.21 4.84 -5.45
CA THR A 467 4.90 5.10 -4.83
C THR A 467 4.91 4.76 -3.34
N LEU A 468 5.45 3.59 -2.97
CA LEU A 468 5.51 3.17 -1.58
C LEU A 468 6.46 4.07 -0.76
N GLU A 469 7.64 4.40 -1.32
CA GLU A 469 8.60 5.32 -0.71
C GLU A 469 7.99 6.72 -0.50
N MET A 470 7.28 7.24 -1.51
CA MET A 470 6.62 8.54 -1.45
C MET A 470 5.53 8.57 -0.36
N LEU A 471 4.65 7.57 -0.33
CA LEU A 471 3.59 7.48 0.68
C LEU A 471 4.19 7.37 2.09
N GLN A 472 5.28 6.62 2.24
CA GLN A 472 5.98 6.53 3.52
C GLN A 472 6.63 7.87 3.92
N LEU A 473 7.31 8.55 2.99
CA LEU A 473 7.88 9.89 3.24
C LEU A 473 6.79 10.88 3.66
N ALA A 474 5.64 10.86 2.98
CA ALA A 474 4.52 11.72 3.31
C ALA A 474 3.97 11.44 4.71
N ALA A 475 3.88 10.16 5.11
CA ALA A 475 3.48 9.78 6.46
C ALA A 475 4.51 10.24 7.50
N ASP A 476 5.79 9.96 7.28
CA ASP A 476 6.88 10.26 8.22
C ASP A 476 7.08 11.76 8.46
N LYS A 477 6.91 12.56 7.40
CA LYS A 477 7.05 14.02 7.46
C LYS A 477 5.73 14.75 7.74
N GLY A 478 4.62 14.03 7.85
CA GLY A 478 3.29 14.60 8.07
C GLY A 478 2.87 15.55 6.94
N ILE A 479 3.19 15.22 5.68
CA ILE A 479 2.84 16.03 4.51
C ILE A 479 1.33 16.05 4.34
N LYS A 480 0.74 17.25 4.32
CA LYS A 480 -0.69 17.45 4.12
C LYS A 480 -0.96 18.07 2.75
N THR A 481 -1.55 17.29 1.86
CA THR A 481 -2.03 17.76 0.55
C THR A 481 -3.06 18.88 0.71
N TRP A 482 -3.05 19.87 -0.19
CA TRP A 482 -4.01 20.97 -0.17
C TRP A 482 -5.22 20.60 -1.03
N VAL A 483 -6.24 20.03 -0.38
CA VAL A 483 -7.40 19.42 -1.02
C VAL A 483 -8.68 20.20 -0.71
N GLN A 484 -9.53 20.33 -1.73
CA GLN A 484 -10.91 20.76 -1.62
C GLN A 484 -11.81 19.55 -1.88
N GLU A 485 -12.56 19.11 -0.87
CA GLU A 485 -13.44 17.96 -1.00
C GLU A 485 -14.75 18.34 -1.72
N VAL A 486 -15.22 17.46 -2.59
CA VAL A 486 -16.46 17.63 -3.37
C VAL A 486 -17.24 16.32 -3.36
N PRO A 487 -18.50 16.28 -2.90
CA PRO A 487 -19.30 15.05 -2.97
C PRO A 487 -19.44 14.57 -4.42
N ILE A 488 -19.20 13.29 -4.67
CA ILE A 488 -19.32 12.73 -6.02
C ILE A 488 -20.78 12.77 -6.49
N SER A 489 -20.98 13.45 -7.60
CA SER A 489 -22.25 13.61 -8.31
C SER A 489 -21.94 14.17 -9.69
N ALA A 490 -22.91 14.17 -10.61
CA ALA A 490 -22.72 14.80 -11.93
C ALA A 490 -22.34 16.29 -11.80
N ASP A 491 -22.98 17.02 -10.87
CA ASP A 491 -22.69 18.44 -10.62
C ASP A 491 -21.37 18.65 -9.88
N GLY A 492 -21.04 17.76 -8.93
CA GLY A 492 -19.75 17.78 -8.23
C GLY A 492 -18.58 17.58 -9.19
N LEU A 493 -18.71 16.64 -10.13
CA LEU A 493 -17.73 16.40 -11.20
C LEU A 493 -17.61 17.62 -12.12
N ARG A 494 -18.73 18.18 -12.58
CA ARG A 494 -18.73 19.39 -13.42
C ARG A 494 -18.03 20.55 -12.71
N LYS A 495 -18.34 20.78 -11.43
CA LYS A 495 -17.71 21.82 -10.60
C LYS A 495 -16.20 21.60 -10.48
N ALA A 496 -15.78 20.37 -10.17
CA ALA A 496 -14.37 20.05 -9.98
C ALA A 496 -13.57 20.19 -11.29
N MET A 497 -14.11 19.71 -12.42
CA MET A 497 -13.44 19.83 -13.71
C MET A 497 -13.35 21.28 -14.20
N ASN A 498 -14.43 22.07 -14.04
CA ASN A 498 -14.38 23.50 -14.36
C ASN A 498 -13.34 24.23 -13.51
N GLY A 499 -13.26 23.90 -12.21
CA GLY A 499 -12.27 24.50 -11.32
C GLY A 499 -10.80 24.15 -11.66
N ILE A 500 -10.59 23.05 -12.39
CA ILE A 500 -9.29 22.70 -12.96
C ILE A 500 -9.05 23.51 -14.24
N GLU A 501 -10.04 23.57 -15.14
CA GLU A 501 -9.94 24.28 -16.42
C GLU A 501 -9.69 25.78 -16.23
N ASP A 502 -10.41 26.43 -15.31
CA ASP A 502 -10.26 27.85 -14.99
C ASP A 502 -9.15 28.14 -13.97
N SER A 503 -8.45 27.11 -13.48
CA SER A 503 -7.38 27.22 -12.47
C SER A 503 -7.79 27.87 -11.13
N SER A 504 -9.09 27.84 -10.78
CA SER A 504 -9.62 28.35 -9.51
C SER A 504 -9.33 27.44 -8.31
N VAL A 505 -9.06 26.15 -8.54
CA VAL A 505 -8.70 25.20 -7.48
C VAL A 505 -7.41 25.57 -6.73
N ARG A 506 -7.37 25.28 -5.43
CA ARG A 506 -6.22 25.46 -4.52
C ARG A 506 -6.06 24.23 -3.61
N TYR A 507 -5.39 23.16 -4.02
CA TYR A 507 -4.69 22.93 -5.30
C TYR A 507 -5.14 21.64 -5.98
N ARG A 508 -5.92 20.81 -5.29
CA ARG A 508 -6.53 19.57 -5.78
C ARG A 508 -7.98 19.50 -5.35
N TYR A 509 -8.83 18.89 -6.18
CA TYR A 509 -10.12 18.37 -5.72
C TYR A 509 -9.97 16.90 -5.34
N CYS A 510 -10.74 16.47 -4.34
CA CYS A 510 -10.95 15.06 -4.05
C CYS A 510 -12.45 14.80 -3.94
N LEU A 511 -12.94 13.85 -4.71
CA LEU A 511 -14.31 13.42 -4.70
C LEU A 511 -14.56 12.53 -3.47
N THR A 512 -15.62 12.81 -2.72
CA THR A 512 -15.99 12.09 -1.48
C THR A 512 -17.43 11.58 -1.55
N ASN A 513 -17.95 11.03 -0.44
CA ASN A 513 -19.35 10.60 -0.30
C ASN A 513 -19.77 9.51 -1.31
N TYR A 514 -18.85 8.61 -1.66
CA TYR A 514 -19.10 7.50 -2.58
C TYR A 514 -20.22 6.57 -2.06
N GLU A 515 -20.30 6.35 -0.75
CA GLU A 515 -21.35 5.54 -0.14
C GLU A 515 -22.75 6.10 -0.45
N GLU A 516 -22.95 7.40 -0.25
CA GLU A 516 -24.22 8.08 -0.52
C GLU A 516 -24.55 8.05 -2.02
N ALA A 517 -23.53 8.25 -2.86
CA ALA A 517 -23.71 8.32 -4.29
C ALA A 517 -24.01 6.95 -4.92
N PHE A 518 -23.45 5.85 -4.41
CA PHE A 518 -23.55 4.53 -5.03
C PHE A 518 -24.38 3.50 -4.25
N GLY A 519 -24.59 3.71 -2.94
CA GLY A 519 -25.52 2.96 -2.08
C GLY A 519 -25.27 1.46 -2.00
N GLN A 520 -24.10 1.02 -1.53
CA GLN A 520 -23.72 -0.41 -1.57
C GLN A 520 -23.20 -0.96 -0.25
#